data_AF-A0A7X7YMY1-F1
#
_entry.id   AF-A0A7X7YMY1-F1
#
_cell.length_a   1.000
_cell.length_b   1.000
_cell.length_c   1.000
_cell.angle_alpha   90.00
_cell.angle_beta   90.00
_cell.angle_gamma   90.00
#
_symmetry.space_group_name_H-M   'P 1'
#
loop_
_entity.id
_entity.type
_entity.pdbx_description
1 polymer ?
#
loop_
_entity_poly.entity_id
_entity_poly.type
_entity_poly.pdbx_seq_one_letter_code
_entity_poly.pdbx_strand_id
1 'polypeptide(L)'
;MEKLKSLEWAFLIGGLSALVGQLTLTAFEAVLGSSSLLMPVWLLSMGFLGSALFNLGIYPKLEKIGGCGAMINIPGLPSAIAGIIVGTKRSGGTVAKGFVVSLKVIGLVLLTGFVLTLALALLQFFIF
;
A
#
# COMPACT_ATOMS: atom_id res chain seq x y z
N MET A 1 21.47 -21.56 -4.05
CA MET A 1 20.10 -22.11 -4.13
C MET A 1 19.10 -21.38 -3.24
N GLU A 2 19.50 -20.68 -2.17
CA GLU A 2 18.55 -19.96 -1.29
C GLU A 2 17.81 -18.79 -1.95
N LYS A 3 18.45 -18.06 -2.89
CA LYS A 3 17.81 -16.91 -3.56
C LYS A 3 16.63 -17.28 -4.46
N LEU A 4 16.65 -18.47 -5.10
CA LEU A 4 15.58 -18.95 -5.98
C LEU A 4 14.33 -19.32 -5.19
N LYS A 5 14.51 -20.01 -4.05
CA LYS A 5 13.41 -20.36 -3.14
C LYS A 5 12.71 -19.11 -2.61
N SER A 6 13.46 -18.07 -2.28
CA SER A 6 12.89 -16.78 -1.87
C SER A 6 12.12 -16.06 -2.98
N LEU A 7 12.48 -16.28 -4.26
CA LEU A 7 11.82 -15.67 -5.40
C LEU A 7 10.47 -16.34 -5.69
N GLU A 8 10.40 -17.67 -5.58
CA GLU A 8 9.17 -18.45 -5.70
C GLU A 8 8.16 -18.07 -4.61
N TRP A 9 8.62 -17.94 -3.36
CA TRP A 9 7.77 -17.47 -2.25
C TRP A 9 7.32 -16.03 -2.42
N ALA A 10 8.18 -15.15 -2.94
CA ALA A 10 7.80 -13.77 -3.25
C ALA A 10 6.76 -13.69 -4.37
N PHE A 11 6.88 -14.53 -5.41
CA PHE A 11 5.90 -14.60 -6.49
C PHE A 11 4.57 -15.18 -6.03
N LEU A 12 4.59 -16.26 -5.23
CA LEU A 12 3.38 -16.90 -4.72
C LEU A 12 2.62 -15.99 -3.75
N ILE A 13 3.31 -15.39 -2.78
CA ILE A 13 2.67 -14.48 -1.83
C ILE A 13 2.23 -13.21 -2.56
N GLY A 14 3.08 -12.68 -3.43
CA GLY A 14 2.78 -11.55 -4.30
C GLY A 14 1.49 -11.73 -5.11
N GLY A 15 1.44 -12.83 -5.85
CA GLY A 15 0.32 -13.19 -6.73
C GLY A 15 -0.95 -13.57 -5.96
N LEU A 16 -0.84 -14.26 -4.83
CA LEU A 16 -2.00 -14.63 -4.03
C LEU A 16 -2.72 -13.39 -3.49
N SER A 17 -1.97 -12.40 -3.00
CA SER A 17 -2.62 -11.16 -2.53
C SER A 17 -3.03 -10.22 -3.66
N ALA A 18 -2.39 -10.26 -4.83
CA ALA A 18 -2.91 -9.60 -6.02
C ALA A 18 -4.27 -10.20 -6.43
N LEU A 19 -4.42 -11.52 -6.35
CA LEU A 19 -5.71 -12.20 -6.54
C LEU A 19 -6.74 -11.77 -5.49
N VAL A 20 -6.37 -11.65 -4.21
CA VAL A 20 -7.27 -11.14 -3.17
C VAL A 20 -7.68 -9.68 -3.45
N GLY A 21 -6.74 -8.85 -3.91
CA GLY A 21 -7.01 -7.47 -4.32
C GLY A 21 -7.99 -7.41 -5.49
N GLN A 22 -7.76 -8.23 -6.52
CA GLN A 22 -8.65 -8.31 -7.68
C GLN A 22 -10.04 -8.83 -7.28
N LEU A 23 -10.12 -9.88 -6.45
CA LEU A 23 -11.38 -10.45 -5.97
C LEU A 23 -12.20 -9.44 -5.16
N THR A 24 -11.54 -8.69 -4.27
CA THR A 24 -12.22 -7.64 -3.50
C THR A 24 -12.65 -6.49 -4.39
N LEU A 25 -11.86 -6.10 -5.39
CA LEU A 25 -12.27 -5.08 -6.35
C LEU A 25 -13.53 -5.52 -7.11
N THR A 26 -13.54 -6.74 -7.64
CA THR A 26 -14.70 -7.31 -8.34
C THR A 26 -15.92 -7.46 -7.43
N ALA A 27 -15.73 -7.77 -6.14
CA ALA A 27 -16.83 -7.79 -5.17
C ALA A 27 -17.40 -6.39 -4.93
N PHE A 28 -16.56 -5.35 -4.84
CA PHE A 28 -17.00 -3.96 -4.74
C PHE A 28 -17.68 -3.49 -6.03
N GLU A 29 -17.21 -3.92 -7.21
CA GLU A 29 -17.86 -3.70 -8.51
C GLU A 29 -19.26 -4.32 -8.56
N ALA A 30 -19.43 -5.52 -8.02
CA ALA A 30 -20.74 -6.18 -7.95
C ALA A 30 -21.75 -5.45 -7.06
N VAL A 31 -21.29 -4.69 -6.05
CA VAL A 31 -22.17 -3.98 -5.10
C VAL A 31 -22.40 -2.52 -5.49
N LEU A 32 -21.35 -1.77 -5.87
CA LEU A 32 -21.42 -0.34 -6.19
C LEU A 32 -21.60 -0.05 -7.69
N GLY A 33 -21.46 -1.06 -8.55
CA GLY A 33 -21.44 -0.88 -10.00
C GLY A 33 -20.28 0.01 -10.48
N SER A 34 -20.37 0.52 -11.70
CA SER A 34 -19.36 1.40 -12.31
C SER A 34 -19.41 2.85 -11.80
N SER A 35 -19.64 3.05 -10.50
CA SER A 35 -19.65 4.37 -9.87
C SER A 35 -18.24 4.93 -9.77
N SER A 36 -18.09 6.25 -9.95
CA SER A 36 -16.80 6.96 -9.75
C SER A 36 -16.25 6.84 -8.33
N LEU A 37 -17.10 6.47 -7.36
CA LEU A 37 -16.75 6.24 -5.96
C LEU A 37 -16.15 4.86 -5.69
N LEU A 38 -16.22 3.92 -6.64
CA LEU A 38 -15.79 2.54 -6.42
C LEU A 38 -14.33 2.45 -5.97
N MET A 39 -13.44 3.08 -6.74
CA MET A 39 -12.00 2.99 -6.50
C MET A 39 -11.59 3.70 -5.19
N PRO A 40 -12.07 4.92 -4.88
CA PRO A 40 -11.86 5.54 -3.57
C PRO A 40 -12.34 4.70 -2.39
N VAL A 41 -13.54 4.12 -2.49
CA VAL A 41 -14.14 3.33 -1.41
C VAL A 41 -13.38 2.01 -1.22
N TRP A 42 -13.05 1.30 -2.31
CA TRP A 42 -12.23 0.09 -2.24
C TRP A 42 -10.84 0.36 -1.64
N LEU A 43 -10.17 1.45 -2.06
CA LEU A 43 -8.88 1.86 -1.50
C LEU A 43 -8.94 2.17 -0.01
N LEU A 44 -9.99 2.86 0.45
CA LEU A 44 -10.21 3.15 1.88
C LEU A 44 -10.45 1.87 2.68
N SER A 45 -11.32 0.97 2.19
CA SER A 45 -11.62 -0.30 2.85
C SER A 45 -10.39 -1.20 2.94
N MET A 46 -9.64 -1.35 1.84
CA MET A 46 -8.42 -2.13 1.83
C MET A 46 -7.31 -1.47 2.67
N GLY A 47 -7.22 -0.13 2.69
CA GLY A 47 -6.29 0.62 3.53
C GLY A 47 -6.52 0.40 5.02
N PHE A 48 -7.79 0.45 5.42
CA PHE A 48 -8.19 0.15 6.78
C PHE A 48 -7.85 -1.30 7.15
N LEU A 49 -8.22 -2.27 6.30
CA LEU A 49 -7.94 -3.69 6.52
C LEU A 49 -6.43 -3.95 6.65
N GLY A 50 -5.62 -3.35 5.77
CA GLY A 50 -4.15 -3.42 5.81
C GLY A 50 -3.57 -2.91 7.11
N SER A 51 -3.98 -1.70 7.52
CA SER A 51 -3.52 -1.11 8.78
C SER A 51 -3.93 -1.94 10.02
N ALA A 52 -5.12 -2.55 9.99
CA ALA A 52 -5.60 -3.41 11.06
C ALA A 52 -4.79 -4.71 11.15
N LEU A 53 -4.56 -5.39 10.02
CA LEU A 53 -3.72 -6.58 9.97
C LEU A 53 -2.24 -6.29 10.33
N PHE A 54 -1.77 -5.08 10.03
CA PHE A 54 -0.43 -4.63 10.42
C PHE A 54 -0.32 -4.47 11.94
N ASN A 55 -1.31 -3.83 12.57
CA ASN A 55 -1.35 -3.67 14.02
C ASN A 55 -1.50 -5.01 14.76
N LEU A 56 -2.20 -5.99 14.16
CA LEU A 56 -2.28 -7.37 14.65
C LEU A 56 -0.97 -8.17 14.49
N GLY A 57 0.04 -7.62 13.80
CA GLY A 57 1.33 -8.27 13.59
C GLY A 57 1.31 -9.43 12.59
N ILE A 58 0.21 -9.59 11.83
CA ILE A 58 0.07 -10.61 10.78
C ILE A 58 0.78 -10.15 9.51
N TYR A 59 0.61 -8.87 9.14
CA TYR A 59 1.25 -8.28 7.96
C TYR A 59 2.79 -8.30 8.01
N PRO A 60 3.44 -7.89 9.11
CA PRO A 60 4.90 -7.96 9.21
C PRO A 60 5.47 -9.38 9.12
N LYS A 61 4.68 -10.41 9.47
CA LYS A 61 5.06 -11.82 9.32
C LYS A 61 4.93 -12.26 7.85
N LEU A 62 3.88 -11.85 7.17
CA LEU A 62 3.70 -12.07 5.72
C LEU A 62 4.81 -11.36 4.93
N GLU A 63 5.18 -10.13 5.28
CA GLU A 63 6.31 -9.40 4.68
C GLU A 63 7.65 -10.12 4.87
N LYS A 64 7.91 -10.68 6.05
CA LYS A 64 9.12 -11.46 6.30
C LYS A 64 9.19 -12.76 5.49
N ILE A 65 8.06 -13.42 5.26
CA ILE A 65 8.01 -14.71 4.55
C ILE A 65 7.98 -14.50 3.03
N GLY A 66 7.26 -13.48 2.55
CA GLY A 66 7.13 -13.17 1.13
C GLY A 66 8.18 -12.23 0.56
N GLY A 67 9.11 -11.73 1.38
CA GLY A 67 10.16 -10.80 0.93
C GLY A 67 9.56 -9.60 0.18
N CYS A 68 10.18 -9.22 -0.96
CA CYS A 68 9.71 -8.09 -1.77
C CYS A 68 8.28 -8.24 -2.32
N GLY A 69 7.77 -9.46 -2.49
CA GLY A 69 6.43 -9.70 -3.06
C GLY A 69 5.29 -9.40 -2.08
N ALA A 70 5.55 -9.47 -0.78
CA ALA A 70 4.57 -9.14 0.25
C ALA A 70 4.49 -7.64 0.59
N MET A 71 5.56 -6.87 0.32
CA MET A 71 5.56 -5.40 0.49
C MET A 71 4.58 -4.68 -0.46
N ILE A 72 4.19 -5.33 -1.56
CA ILE A 72 3.40 -4.71 -2.64
C ILE A 72 1.89 -4.88 -2.47
N ASN A 73 1.47 -5.66 -1.48
CA ASN A 73 0.11 -6.12 -1.38
C ASN A 73 -0.70 -5.36 -0.33
N ILE A 74 -1.94 -5.02 -0.71
CA ILE A 74 -2.83 -4.03 -0.05
C ILE A 74 -2.29 -2.59 -0.19
N PRO A 75 -3.13 -1.54 -0.27
CA PRO A 75 -2.71 -0.15 -0.42
C PRO A 75 -1.49 0.14 0.45
N GLY A 76 -0.35 0.31 -0.23
CA GLY A 76 0.96 0.34 0.39
C GLY A 76 1.16 1.56 1.28
N LEU A 77 0.42 2.65 1.02
CA LEU A 77 0.55 3.89 1.77
C LEU A 77 0.02 3.76 3.22
N PRO A 78 -1.23 3.32 3.49
CA PRO A 78 -1.70 3.03 4.85
C PRO A 78 -0.83 2.02 5.62
N SER A 79 -0.43 0.91 4.99
CA SER A 79 0.39 -0.12 5.64
C SER A 79 1.79 0.41 5.99
N ALA A 80 2.41 1.19 5.11
CA ALA A 80 3.70 1.84 5.39
C ALA A 80 3.60 2.85 6.54
N ILE A 81 2.51 3.64 6.60
CA ILE A 81 2.25 4.57 7.71
C ILE A 81 2.10 3.81 9.04
N ALA A 82 1.34 2.71 9.05
CA ALA A 82 1.21 1.86 10.22
C ALA A 82 2.57 1.29 10.68
N GLY A 83 3.40 0.87 9.72
CA GLY A 83 4.78 0.45 9.96
C GLY A 83 5.65 1.52 10.62
N ILE A 84 5.60 2.76 10.15
CA ILE A 84 6.35 3.88 10.73
C ILE A 84 5.90 4.13 12.17
N ILE A 85 4.59 4.12 12.44
CA ILE A 85 4.05 4.38 13.78
C ILE A 85 4.44 3.26 14.75
N VAL A 86 4.25 1.99 14.37
CA VAL A 86 4.62 0.83 15.18
C VAL A 86 6.12 0.75 15.40
N GLY A 87 6.92 1.01 14.35
CA GLY A 87 8.39 1.08 14.43
C GLY A 87 8.86 2.18 15.38
N THR A 88 8.28 3.38 15.28
CA THR A 88 8.61 4.51 16.17
C THR A 88 8.27 4.18 17.63
N LYS A 89 7.12 3.54 17.87
CA LYS A 89 6.74 3.06 19.22
C LYS A 89 7.73 2.03 19.75
N ARG A 90 8.22 1.12 18.89
CA ARG A 90 9.22 0.09 19.26
C ARG A 90 10.60 0.68 19.57
N SER A 91 10.97 1.77 18.91
CA SER A 91 12.21 2.52 19.17
C SER A 91 12.12 3.44 20.40
N GLY A 92 11.07 3.35 21.22
CA GLY A 92 10.88 4.17 22.41
C GLY A 92 10.37 5.60 22.12
N GLY A 93 9.95 5.88 20.88
CA GLY A 93 9.39 7.17 20.49
C GLY A 93 7.89 7.28 20.77
N THR A 94 7.43 8.51 21.02
CA THR A 94 5.99 8.82 21.16
C THR A 94 5.26 8.66 19.82
N VAL A 95 4.00 8.25 19.85
CA VAL A 95 3.12 8.16 18.67
C VAL A 95 3.07 9.47 17.88
N ALA A 96 3.14 10.62 18.56
CA ALA A 96 3.22 11.94 17.94
C ALA A 96 4.44 12.10 17.00
N LYS A 97 5.62 11.58 17.38
CA LYS A 97 6.80 11.59 16.50
C LYS A 97 6.58 10.71 15.27
N GLY A 98 5.98 9.53 15.46
CA GLY A 98 5.62 8.63 14.37
C GLY A 98 4.66 9.29 13.38
N PHE A 99 3.66 10.00 13.89
CA PHE A 99 2.69 10.74 13.05
C PHE A 99 3.34 11.85 12.22
N VAL A 100 4.27 12.63 12.81
CA VAL A 100 4.99 13.68 12.08
C VAL A 100 5.86 13.09 10.95
N VAL A 101 6.51 11.94 11.20
CA VAL A 101 7.29 11.26 10.16
C VAL A 101 6.37 10.74 9.06
N SER A 102 5.24 10.12 9.42
CA SER A 102 4.25 9.66 8.45
C SER A 102 3.67 10.80 7.60
N LEU A 103 3.41 11.97 8.18
CA LEU A 103 2.98 13.16 7.44
C LEU A 103 4.00 13.61 6.39
N LYS A 104 5.31 13.57 6.71
CA LYS A 104 6.35 13.88 5.72
C LYS A 104 6.35 12.90 4.56
N VAL A 105 6.15 11.61 4.83
CA VAL A 105 6.06 10.57 3.79
C VAL A 105 4.84 10.78 2.91
N ILE A 106 3.66 11.04 3.51
CA ILE A 106 2.43 11.35 2.77
C ILE A 106 2.63 12.58 1.89
N GLY A 107 3.17 13.66 2.47
CA GLY A 107 3.46 14.89 1.74
C GLY A 107 4.41 14.67 0.57
N LEU A 108 5.47 13.88 0.76
CA LEU A 108 6.41 13.55 -0.30
C LEU A 108 5.74 12.76 -1.43
N VAL A 109 4.91 11.75 -1.12
CA VAL A 109 4.21 10.95 -2.13
C VAL A 109 3.18 11.78 -2.92
N LEU A 110 2.43 12.65 -2.23
CA LEU A 110 1.48 13.55 -2.90
C LEU A 110 2.19 14.54 -3.80
N LEU A 111 3.32 15.10 -3.35
CA LEU A 111 4.05 16.11 -4.08
C LEU A 111 4.76 15.53 -5.31
N THR A 112 5.38 14.35 -5.19
CA THR A 112 5.98 13.67 -6.34
C THR A 112 4.93 13.25 -7.37
N GLY A 113 3.78 12.74 -6.90
CA GLY A 113 2.65 12.40 -7.76
C GLY A 113 2.13 13.64 -8.52
N PHE A 114 1.88 14.73 -7.81
CA PHE A 114 1.40 15.98 -8.41
C PHE A 114 2.37 16.56 -9.44
N VAL A 115 3.67 16.63 -9.11
CA VAL A 115 4.70 17.16 -10.03
C VAL A 115 4.78 16.31 -11.30
N LEU A 116 4.72 14.98 -11.17
CA LEU A 116 4.76 14.08 -12.32
C LEU A 116 3.51 14.25 -13.20
N THR A 117 2.32 14.30 -12.61
CA THR A 117 1.08 14.51 -13.36
C THR A 117 1.07 15.88 -14.06
N LEU A 118 1.57 16.93 -13.39
CA LEU A 118 1.71 18.26 -13.99
C LEU A 118 2.68 18.24 -15.18
N ALA A 119 3.83 17.57 -15.04
CA ALA A 119 4.81 17.45 -16.12
C ALA A 119 4.24 16.70 -17.33
N LEU A 120 3.52 15.61 -17.10
CA LEU A 120 2.86 14.85 -18.17
C LEU A 120 1.75 15.66 -18.84
N ALA A 121 0.96 16.42 -18.08
CA ALA A 121 -0.08 17.28 -18.61
C ALA A 121 0.51 18.40 -19.49
N LEU A 122 1.63 19.00 -19.08
CA LEU A 122 2.35 19.98 -19.89
C LEU A 122 2.92 19.36 -21.17
N LEU A 123 3.53 18.18 -21.10
CA LEU A 123 4.01 17.48 -22.29
C LEU A 123 2.87 17.17 -23.26
N GLN A 124 1.73 16.71 -22.75
CA GLN A 124 0.54 16.46 -23.57
C GLN A 124 0.04 17.73 -24.26
N PHE A 125 0.04 18.87 -23.55
CA PHE A 125 -0.37 20.18 -24.10
C PHE A 125 0.57 20.72 -25.20
N PHE A 126 1.84 20.33 -25.22
CA PHE A 126 2.77 20.73 -26.28
C PHE A 126 2.82 19.75 -27.46
N ILE A 127 2.41 18.50 -27.25
CA ILE A 127 2.37 17.46 -28.30
C ILE A 127 1.06 17.49 -29.11
N PHE A 128 -0.07 17.83 -28.47
CA PHE A 128 -1.38 18.01 -29.10
C PHE A 128 -1.75 19.49 -29.17
#